data_AF-A0A3D1M7L7-F1
#
_entry.id   AF-A0A3D1M7L7-F1
#
_cell.length_a   1.000
_cell.length_b   1.000
_cell.length_c   1.000
_cell.angle_alpha   90.00
_cell.angle_beta   90.00
_cell.angle_gamma   90.00
#
_symmetry.space_group_name_H-M   'P 1'
#
loop_
_entity.id
_entity.type
_entity.pdbx_description
1 polymer ?
#
loop_
_entity_poly.entity_id
_entity_poly.type
_entity_poly.pdbx_seq_one_letter_code
_entity_poly.pdbx_strand_id
1 'polypeptide(L)' 'MIHFVGAGSGAPDLITVRGAKLLKDADVIIYAGSLVNPQLLDYKKEGCRVYNS' A
#
# COMPACT_ATOMS: atom_id res chain seq x y z
N MET A 1 -14.69 -3.46 -1.87
CA MET A 1 -14.24 -4.67 -1.14
C MET A 1 -13.01 -4.30 -0.33
N ILE A 2 -12.82 -4.87 0.85
CA ILE A 2 -11.64 -4.57 1.70
C ILE A 2 -10.59 -5.67 1.48
N HIS A 3 -9.34 -5.28 1.29
CA HIS A 3 -8.21 -6.20 1.14
C HIS A 3 -7.17 -5.92 2.23
N PHE A 4 -6.84 -6.93 3.03
CA PHE A 4 -5.68 -6.90 3.91
C PHE A 4 -4.47 -7.38 3.12
N VAL A 5 -3.44 -6.54 3.04
CA VAL A 5 -2.24 -6.79 2.22
C VAL A 5 -1.02 -6.71 3.13
N GLY A 6 -0.19 -7.75 3.12
CA GLY A 6 1.13 -7.70 3.73
C GLY A 6 2.06 -6.82 2.91
N ALA A 7 2.64 -5.78 3.53
CA ALA A 7 3.53 -4.81 2.90
C ALA A 7 4.95 -5.34 2.61
N GLY A 8 5.27 -6.56 3.08
CA GLY A 8 6.63 -7.09 3.09
C GLY A 8 7.40 -6.65 4.34
N SER A 9 8.72 -6.86 4.34
CA SER A 9 9.61 -6.62 5.50
C SER A 9 10.28 -5.24 5.49
N GLY A 10 9.88 -4.33 4.59
CA GLY A 10 10.31 -2.94 4.57
C GLY A 10 10.78 -2.44 3.21
N ALA A 11 11.49 -3.26 2.44
CA ALA A 11 11.88 -2.86 1.08
C ALA A 11 10.65 -2.90 0.14
N PRO A 12 10.40 -1.86 -0.69
CA PRO A 12 9.17 -1.74 -1.47
C PRO A 12 8.97 -2.86 -2.51
N ASP A 13 10.05 -3.46 -3.00
CA ASP A 13 10.05 -4.55 -3.96
C ASP A 13 9.77 -5.93 -3.33
N LEU A 14 9.75 -6.02 -1.99
CA LEU A 14 9.40 -7.24 -1.26
C LEU A 14 7.89 -7.39 -1.01
N ILE A 15 7.06 -6.46 -1.49
CA ILE A 15 5.61 -6.66 -1.56
C ILE A 15 5.29 -7.70 -2.65
N THR A 16 4.24 -8.49 -2.45
CA THR A 16 3.79 -9.41 -3.50
C THR A 16 3.28 -8.65 -4.73
N VAL A 17 3.42 -9.24 -5.92
CA VAL A 17 2.90 -8.66 -7.18
C VAL A 17 1.39 -8.36 -7.09
N ARG A 18 0.62 -9.21 -6.40
CA ARG A 18 -0.82 -8.99 -6.18
C ARG A 18 -1.07 -7.79 -5.26
N GLY A 19 -0.29 -7.66 -4.18
CA GLY A 19 -0.38 -6.53 -3.27
C GLY A 19 -0.10 -5.20 -3.97
N ALA A 20 0.97 -5.12 -4.76
CA ALA A 20 1.29 -3.92 -5.54
C ALA A 20 0.18 -3.56 -6.54
N LYS A 21 -0.44 -4.54 -7.22
CA LYS A 21 -1.59 -4.30 -8.11
C LYS A 21 -2.79 -3.73 -7.34
N LEU A 22 -3.10 -4.29 -6.17
CA LEU A 22 -4.18 -3.78 -5.34
C LEU A 22 -3.91 -2.35 -4.85
N LEU A 23 -2.67 -1.99 -4.50
CA LEU A 23 -2.30 -0.61 -4.17
C LEU A 23 -2.51 0.34 -5.35
N LYS A 24 -2.21 -0.10 -6.58
CA LYS A 24 -2.46 0.68 -7.80
C LYS A 24 -3.93 0.96 -8.04
N ASP A 25 -4.78 -0.04 -7.79
CA ASP A 25 -6.21 0.08 -8.10
C ASP A 25 -7.02 0.69 -6.94
N ALA A 26 -6.48 0.75 -5.73
CA ALA A 26 -7.18 1.17 -4.53
C ALA A 26 -7.64 2.65 -4.57
N ASP A 27 -8.92 2.88 -4.25
CA ASP A 27 -9.46 4.22 -4.00
C ASP A 27 -9.06 4.79 -2.63
N VAL A 28 -8.83 3.89 -1.66
CA VAL A 28 -8.47 4.23 -0.27
C VAL A 28 -7.38 3.27 0.22
N ILE A 29 -6.32 3.82 0.81
CA ILE A 29 -5.24 3.07 1.47
C ILE A 29 -5.17 3.49 2.94
N ILE A 30 -5.14 2.50 3.83
CA ILE A 30 -4.87 2.69 5.27
C ILE A 30 -3.64 1.83 5.59
N TYR A 31 -2.60 2.42 6.18
CA TYR A 31 -1.37 1.72 6.51
C TYR A 31 -0.95 1.99 7.96
N ALA A 32 -0.19 1.05 8.55
CA ALA A 32 0.27 1.11 9.93
C ALA A 32 1.53 1.99 10.05
N GLY A 33 1.33 3.30 10.20
CA GLY A 33 2.33 4.38 10.16
C GLY A 33 3.77 3.99 9.89
N SER A 34 4.60 4.03 10.94
CA SER A 34 6.06 3.84 10.82
C SER A 34 6.51 2.43 10.42
N LEU A 35 5.62 1.44 10.47
CA LEU A 35 5.96 0.03 10.20
C LEU A 35 5.90 -0.33 8.72
N VAL A 36 5.22 0.50 7.91
CA VAL A 36 5.14 0.31 6.46
C VAL A 36 5.99 1.38 5.79
N ASN A 37 6.87 0.97 4.88
CA ASN A 37 7.69 1.91 4.13
C ASN A 37 6.81 2.82 3.26
N PRO A 38 6.86 4.16 3.44
CA PRO A 38 6.04 5.10 2.69
C PRO A 38 6.22 5.03 1.16
N GLN A 39 7.36 4.53 0.66
CA GLN A 39 7.60 4.35 -0.78
C GLN A 39 6.59 3.40 -1.44
N LEU A 40 5.95 2.49 -0.68
CA LEU A 40 4.87 1.66 -1.21
C LEU A 40 3.65 2.48 -1.64
N LEU A 41 3.48 3.70 -1.11
CA LEU A 41 2.41 4.61 -1.49
C LEU A 41 2.63 5.20 -2.88
N ASP A 42 3.83 5.09 -3.46
CA ASP A 42 4.10 5.51 -4.84
C ASP A 42 3.34 4.65 -5.88
N TYR A 43 2.88 3.47 -5.48
CA TYR A 43 2.00 2.65 -6.31
C TYR A 43 0.58 3.24 -6.44
N LYS A 44 0.15 4.13 -5.54
CA LYS A 44 -1.24 4.60 -5.52
C LYS A 44 -1.61 5.31 -6.82
N LYS A 45 -2.83 5.10 -7.30
CA LYS A 45 -3.39 5.93 -8.38
C LYS A 45 -3.62 7.37 -7.94
N GLU A 46 -3.73 8.24 -8.92
CA GLU A 46 -4.20 9.60 -8.71
C GLU A 46 -5.59 9.62 -8.07
N GLY A 47 -5.82 10.56 -7.15
CA GLY A 47 -7.08 10.64 -6.40
C GLY A 47 -7.25 9.61 -5.28
N CYS A 48 -6.31 8.67 -5.08
CA CYS A 48 -6.34 7.74 -3.95
C CYS A 48 -6.22 8.48 -2.61
N ARG A 49 -7.16 8.22 -1.69
CA ARG A 49 -7.14 8.77 -0.32
C ARG A 49 -6.25 7.89 0.57
N VAL A 50 -5.29 8.51 1.26
CA VAL A 50 -4.36 7.80 2.13
C VAL A 50 -4.56 8.21 3.58
N TYR A 51 -4.65 7.23 4.48
CA TYR A 51 -4.72 7.42 5.92
C TYR A 51 -3.55 6.72 6.60
N ASN A 52 -2.90 7.46 7.49
CA ASN A 52 -1.86 6.95 8.37
C ASN A 52 -2.52 6.58 9.72
N SER A 53 -2.43 5.31 10.09
CA SER A 53 -2.91 4.78 11.38
C SER A 53 -1.80 4.71 12.42
#